data_AF-A0A950HHU9-F1
#
_entry.id   AF-A0A950HHU9-F1
#
_cell.length_a   1.000
_cell.length_b   1.000
_cell.length_c   1.000
_cell.angle_alpha   90.00
_cell.angle_beta   90.00
_cell.angle_gamma   90.00
#
_symmetry.space_group_name_H-M   'P 1'
#
loop_
_entity.id
_entity.type
_entity.pdbx_description
1 polymer ?
#
loop_
_entity_poly.entity_id
_entity_poly.type
_entity_poly.pdbx_seq_one_letter_code
_entity_poly.pdbx_strand_id
1 'polypeptide(L)'
;QPDAASLLTTPTDPELNTTALHTEAAAIGQRLTDLSAAFAEGVITLTQLRTGTGKLRARLTEIEDTLTAAARVNPLIGLAGQSHIADIWYGTGPDRSGGLDLGRRRAVLATLLTVTVLPIGKGRRLNGSYFDPTGIHLDWETH
;
A
#
# COMPACT_ATOMS: atom_id res chain seq x y z
N GLN A 1 20.71 -10.39 -10.13
CA GLN A 1 20.24 -9.44 -9.11
C GLN A 1 19.19 -10.19 -8.30
N PRO A 2 19.31 -10.33 -6.97
CA PRO A 2 18.29 -11.02 -6.18
C PRO A 2 16.95 -10.31 -6.34
N ASP A 3 15.88 -11.08 -6.47
CA ASP A 3 14.52 -10.57 -6.63
C ASP A 3 14.09 -9.88 -5.34
N ALA A 4 13.74 -8.59 -5.41
CA ALA A 4 13.27 -7.79 -4.29
C ALA A 4 12.05 -8.41 -3.60
N ALA A 5 11.27 -9.25 -4.32
CA ALA A 5 10.17 -10.01 -3.75
C ALA A 5 10.61 -10.93 -2.59
N SER A 6 11.83 -11.46 -2.62
CA SER A 6 12.37 -12.31 -1.54
C SER A 6 12.57 -11.54 -0.23
N LEU A 7 12.92 -10.25 -0.30
CA LEU A 7 13.10 -9.38 0.88
C LEU A 7 11.76 -8.98 1.54
N LEU A 8 10.64 -9.15 0.83
CA LEU A 8 9.31 -8.92 1.37
C LEU A 8 8.75 -10.14 2.12
N THR A 9 9.51 -11.25 2.24
CA THR A 9 9.03 -12.49 2.86
C THR A 9 9.50 -12.72 4.30
N THR A 10 10.32 -11.82 4.86
CA THR A 10 10.75 -11.85 6.27
C THR A 10 9.52 -11.78 7.19
N PRO A 11 9.53 -12.50 8.33
CA PRO A 11 8.32 -12.95 8.98
C PRO A 11 7.47 -11.76 9.40
N THR A 12 6.26 -11.72 8.84
CA THR A 12 5.15 -10.92 9.37
C THR A 12 5.08 -11.21 10.85
N ASP A 13 5.00 -10.16 11.66
CA ASP A 13 4.72 -10.28 13.09
C ASP A 13 3.56 -11.27 13.26
N PRO A 14 3.78 -12.48 13.83
CA PRO A 14 2.86 -13.61 13.69
C PRO A 14 1.48 -13.34 14.30
N GLU A 15 1.34 -12.27 15.07
CA GLU A 15 0.08 -11.84 15.68
C GLU A 15 -0.85 -11.07 14.73
N LEU A 16 -0.35 -10.44 13.66
CA LEU A 16 -1.17 -9.61 12.77
C LEU A 16 -1.28 -10.20 11.35
N ASN A 17 -2.37 -10.93 11.09
CA ASN A 17 -2.65 -11.50 9.78
C ASN A 17 -3.19 -10.44 8.79
N THR A 18 -2.29 -9.67 8.19
CA THR A 18 -2.61 -8.58 7.25
C THR A 18 -3.36 -9.08 6.02
N THR A 19 -3.04 -10.28 5.54
CA THR A 19 -3.71 -10.90 4.39
C THR A 19 -5.18 -11.17 4.69
N ALA A 20 -5.50 -11.65 5.89
CA ALA A 20 -6.88 -11.82 6.32
C ALA A 20 -7.62 -10.48 6.43
N LEU A 21 -6.97 -9.45 6.96
CA LEU A 21 -7.55 -8.09 7.05
C LEU A 21 -7.85 -7.49 5.67
N HIS A 22 -6.93 -7.61 4.71
CA HIS A 22 -7.17 -7.17 3.33
C HIS A 22 -8.30 -7.96 2.65
N THR A 23 -8.35 -9.27 2.90
CA THR A 23 -9.43 -10.13 2.39
C THR A 23 -10.79 -9.72 2.97
N GLU A 24 -10.84 -9.41 4.27
CA GLU A 24 -12.05 -8.92 4.94
C GLU A 24 -12.49 -7.57 4.36
N ALA A 25 -11.55 -6.63 4.17
CA ALA A 25 -11.84 -5.33 3.57
C ALA A 25 -12.44 -5.47 2.15
N ALA A 26 -11.87 -6.34 1.31
CA ALA A 26 -12.41 -6.62 -0.03
C ALA A 26 -13.83 -7.20 0.04
N ALA A 27 -14.08 -8.15 0.94
CA ALA A 27 -15.41 -8.73 1.14
C ALA A 27 -16.43 -7.69 1.65
N ILE A 28 -16.01 -6.76 2.52
CA ILE A 28 -16.84 -5.64 2.97
C ILE A 28 -17.20 -4.71 1.80
N GLY A 29 -16.22 -4.40 0.94
CA GLY A 29 -16.44 -3.60 -0.28
C GLY A 29 -17.49 -4.24 -1.20
N GLN A 30 -17.44 -5.55 -1.39
CA GLN A 30 -18.45 -6.27 -2.16
C GLN A 30 -19.84 -6.16 -1.51
N ARG A 31 -19.94 -6.37 -0.19
CA ARG A 31 -21.23 -6.27 0.53
C ARG A 31 -21.84 -4.87 0.46
N LEU A 32 -21.02 -3.82 0.46
CA LEU A 32 -21.51 -2.44 0.29
C LEU A 32 -22.13 -2.24 -1.10
N THR A 33 -21.51 -2.80 -2.14
CA THR A 33 -22.04 -2.82 -3.50
C THR A 33 -23.37 -3.57 -3.57
N ASP A 34 -23.43 -4.76 -2.96
CA ASP A 34 -24.64 -5.60 -2.94
C ASP A 34 -25.80 -4.87 -2.22
N LEU A 35 -25.53 -4.20 -1.09
CA LEU A 35 -26.53 -3.40 -0.39
C LEU A 35 -27.04 -2.23 -1.25
N SER A 36 -26.16 -1.59 -2.03
CA SER A 36 -26.57 -0.53 -2.95
C SER A 36 -27.49 -1.05 -4.05
N ALA A 37 -27.20 -2.23 -4.60
CA ALA A 37 -28.04 -2.88 -5.60
C ALA A 37 -29.42 -3.26 -5.03
N ALA A 38 -29.44 -3.90 -3.85
CA ALA A 38 -30.68 -4.28 -3.18
C ALA A 38 -31.59 -3.08 -2.85
N PHE A 39 -31.00 -1.92 -2.53
CA PHE A 39 -31.77 -0.70 -2.33
C PHE A 39 -32.35 -0.15 -3.65
N ALA A 40 -31.56 -0.16 -4.73
CA ALA A 40 -32.02 0.27 -6.05
C ALA A 40 -33.16 -0.61 -6.59
N GLU A 41 -33.13 -1.90 -6.27
CA GLU A 41 -34.19 -2.86 -6.60
C GLU A 41 -35.42 -2.77 -5.67
N GLY A 42 -35.35 -1.96 -4.61
CA GLY A 42 -36.44 -1.79 -3.64
C GLY A 42 -36.60 -2.98 -2.66
N VAL A 43 -35.64 -3.91 -2.62
CA VAL A 43 -35.64 -5.07 -1.71
C VAL A 43 -35.47 -4.62 -0.26
N ILE A 44 -34.73 -3.53 -0.04
CA ILE A 44 -34.50 -2.94 1.28
C ILE A 44 -34.88 -1.46 1.32
N THR A 45 -35.23 -0.98 2.51
CA THR A 45 -35.52 0.42 2.79
C THR A 45 -34.26 1.25 2.98
N LEU A 46 -34.38 2.58 2.86
CA LEU A 46 -33.29 3.51 3.12
C LEU A 46 -32.74 3.38 4.56
N THR A 47 -33.59 3.10 5.54
CA THR A 47 -33.19 2.90 6.94
C THR A 47 -32.33 1.65 7.11
N GLN A 48 -32.69 0.55 6.43
CA GLN A 48 -31.89 -0.68 6.42
C GLN A 48 -30.55 -0.46 5.72
N LEU A 49 -30.54 0.24 4.58
CA LEU A 49 -29.31 0.59 3.87
C LEU A 49 -28.37 1.41 4.77
N ARG A 50 -28.86 2.47 5.42
CA ARG A 50 -28.06 3.31 6.33
C ARG A 50 -27.48 2.50 7.49
N THR A 51 -28.28 1.62 8.09
CA THR A 51 -27.84 0.78 9.21
C THR A 51 -26.79 -0.23 8.77
N GLY A 52 -27.00 -0.91 7.64
CA GLY A 52 -26.07 -1.91 7.11
C GLY A 52 -24.74 -1.28 6.68
N THR A 53 -24.81 -0.20 5.89
CA THR A 53 -23.61 0.51 5.41
C THR A 53 -22.83 1.17 6.55
N GLY A 54 -23.51 1.68 7.59
CA GLY A 54 -22.85 2.27 8.77
C GLY A 54 -21.97 1.26 9.51
N LYS A 55 -22.48 0.05 9.77
CA LYS A 55 -21.70 -1.02 10.43
C LYS A 55 -20.52 -1.47 9.58
N LEU A 56 -20.73 -1.65 8.28
CA LEU A 56 -19.69 -2.08 7.35
C LEU A 56 -18.56 -1.04 7.22
N ARG A 57 -18.91 0.26 7.14
CA ARG A 57 -17.92 1.35 7.11
C ARG A 57 -17.14 1.45 8.41
N ALA A 58 -17.80 1.32 9.57
CA ALA A 58 -17.11 1.30 10.85
C ALA A 58 -16.07 0.17 10.92
N ARG A 59 -16.44 -1.03 10.48
CA ARG A 59 -15.50 -2.16 10.41
C ARG A 59 -14.33 -1.91 9.45
N LEU A 60 -14.60 -1.27 8.31
CA LEU A 60 -13.56 -0.91 7.35
C LEU A 60 -12.55 0.09 7.96
N THR A 61 -13.03 1.08 8.70
CA THR A 61 -12.17 2.01 9.45
C THR A 61 -11.33 1.30 10.50
N GLU A 62 -11.89 0.36 11.28
CA GLU A 62 -11.11 -0.42 12.25
C GLU A 62 -9.98 -1.21 11.59
N ILE A 63 -10.25 -1.81 10.43
CA ILE A 63 -9.25 -2.56 9.66
C ILE A 63 -8.14 -1.61 9.16
N GLU A 64 -8.51 -0.46 8.60
CA GLU A 64 -7.58 0.57 8.14
C GLU A 64 -6.70 1.09 9.27
N ASP A 65 -7.27 1.37 10.44
CA ASP A 65 -6.55 1.83 11.63
C ASP A 65 -5.56 0.77 12.11
N THR A 66 -5.98 -0.50 12.14
CA THR A 66 -5.13 -1.63 12.54
C THR A 66 -3.93 -1.78 11.59
N LEU A 67 -4.17 -1.76 10.28
CA LEU A 67 -3.12 -1.83 9.27
C LEU A 67 -2.19 -0.61 9.32
N THR A 68 -2.73 0.58 9.59
CA THR A 68 -1.95 1.82 9.71
C THR A 68 -1.06 1.82 10.95
N ALA A 69 -1.59 1.37 12.09
CA ALA A 69 -0.83 1.24 13.33
C ALA A 69 0.32 0.24 13.15
N ALA A 70 0.04 -0.90 12.51
CA ALA A 70 1.06 -1.91 12.22
C ALA A 70 2.13 -1.37 11.24
N ALA A 71 1.73 -0.65 10.19
CA ALA A 71 2.65 -0.05 9.23
C ALA A 71 3.60 1.02 9.84
N ARG A 72 3.24 1.64 10.96
CA ARG A 72 4.13 2.56 11.70
C ARG A 72 5.25 1.81 12.42
N VAL A 73 5.01 0.57 12.83
CA VAL A 73 5.99 -0.28 13.51
C VAL A 73 6.88 -0.99 12.48
N ASN A 74 6.28 -1.51 11.42
CA ASN A 74 7.01 -2.13 10.31
C ASN A 74 6.45 -1.62 8.97
N PRO A 75 7.21 -0.81 8.21
CA PRO A 75 6.72 -0.22 6.97
C PRO A 75 6.44 -1.25 5.86
N LEU A 76 6.98 -2.47 5.97
CA LEU A 76 6.76 -3.57 5.02
C LEU A 76 5.41 -4.28 5.22
N ILE A 77 4.71 -4.02 6.32
CA ILE A 77 3.39 -4.60 6.59
C ILE A 77 2.40 -4.22 5.47
N GLY A 78 1.68 -5.23 4.96
CA GLY A 78 0.72 -5.08 3.87
C GLY A 78 1.34 -5.05 2.45
N LEU A 79 2.66 -5.17 2.31
CA LEU A 79 3.34 -5.32 1.01
C LEU A 79 3.80 -6.76 0.75
N ALA A 80 4.16 -7.47 1.82
CA ALA A 80 4.53 -8.88 1.78
C ALA A 80 3.42 -9.76 1.17
N GLY A 81 3.76 -10.60 0.20
CA GLY A 81 2.86 -11.59 -0.40
C GLY A 81 1.73 -11.04 -1.28
N GLN A 82 1.69 -9.74 -1.54
CA GLN A 82 0.71 -9.13 -2.44
C GLN A 82 1.10 -9.34 -3.90
N SER A 83 0.14 -9.76 -4.73
CA SER A 83 0.35 -10.00 -6.17
C SER A 83 0.46 -8.71 -6.99
N HIS A 84 -0.09 -7.61 -6.49
CA HIS A 84 -0.18 -6.33 -7.20
C HIS A 84 0.50 -5.20 -6.41
N ILE A 85 1.75 -5.41 -5.97
CA ILE A 85 2.52 -4.42 -5.19
C ILE A 85 2.63 -3.08 -5.92
N ALA A 86 2.74 -3.09 -7.25
CA ALA A 86 2.81 -1.86 -8.05
C ALA A 86 1.55 -0.99 -7.87
N ASP A 87 0.37 -1.61 -7.83
CA ASP A 87 -0.91 -0.90 -7.67
C ASP A 87 -1.05 -0.34 -6.26
N ILE A 88 -0.60 -1.09 -5.24
CA ILE A 88 -0.54 -0.61 -3.84
C ILE A 88 0.45 0.55 -3.73
N TRP A 89 1.61 0.43 -4.38
CA TRP A 89 2.67 1.41 -4.32
C TRP A 89 2.24 2.71 -4.99
N TYR A 90 1.81 2.67 -6.25
CA TYR A 90 1.51 3.84 -7.06
C TYR A 90 0.09 4.35 -6.93
N GLY A 91 -0.88 3.49 -6.62
CA GLY A 91 -2.30 3.81 -6.65
C GLY A 91 -2.92 3.53 -8.02
N THR A 92 -4.21 3.21 -8.03
CA THR A 92 -4.99 2.84 -9.22
C THR A 92 -5.86 3.98 -9.75
N GLY A 93 -5.91 5.11 -9.05
CA GLY A 93 -6.63 6.31 -9.49
C GLY A 93 -6.02 6.93 -10.76
N PRO A 94 -6.80 7.68 -11.56
CA PRO A 94 -6.33 8.31 -12.80
C PRO A 94 -5.18 9.33 -12.61
N ASP A 95 -5.07 9.88 -11.40
CA ASP A 95 -3.99 10.76 -10.93
C ASP A 95 -2.93 10.02 -10.09
N ARG A 96 -2.96 8.67 -10.08
CA ARG A 96 -2.21 7.82 -9.16
C ARG A 96 -2.55 8.06 -7.69
N SER A 97 -3.78 8.51 -7.40
CA SER A 97 -4.31 8.51 -6.04
C SER A 97 -4.63 7.07 -5.58
N GLY A 98 -4.67 6.90 -4.26
CA GLY A 98 -4.94 5.61 -3.62
C GLY A 98 -3.71 4.71 -3.41
N GLY A 99 -2.51 5.18 -3.75
CA GLY A 99 -1.26 4.50 -3.44
C GLY A 99 -0.68 4.89 -2.08
N LEU A 100 0.47 4.30 -1.73
CA LEU A 100 1.20 4.66 -0.51
C LEU A 100 1.60 6.15 -0.49
N ASP A 101 1.50 6.79 0.67
CA ASP A 101 2.00 8.15 0.86
C ASP A 101 3.53 8.19 0.77
N LEU A 102 4.09 9.38 0.51
CA LEU A 102 5.52 9.56 0.32
C LEU A 102 6.35 9.21 1.57
N GLY A 103 5.80 9.42 2.77
CA GLY A 103 6.45 9.07 4.02
C GLY A 103 6.61 7.56 4.14
N ARG A 104 5.54 6.80 3.89
CA ARG A 104 5.58 5.33 3.90
C ARG A 104 6.46 4.76 2.80
N ARG A 105 6.43 5.30 1.58
CA ARG A 105 7.35 4.89 0.51
C ARG A 105 8.82 5.07 0.92
N ARG A 106 9.16 6.20 1.57
CA ARG A 106 10.51 6.45 2.09
C ARG A 106 10.89 5.46 3.19
N ALA A 107 9.98 5.17 4.11
CA ALA A 107 10.23 4.20 5.18
C ALA A 107 10.48 2.79 4.62
N VAL A 108 9.68 2.34 3.65
CA VAL A 108 9.89 1.05 2.97
C VAL A 108 11.26 1.00 2.30
N LEU A 109 11.64 2.04 1.54
CA LEU A 109 12.95 2.09 0.90
C LEU A 109 14.08 2.05 1.93
N ALA A 110 13.98 2.82 3.01
CA ALA A 110 14.99 2.83 4.07
C ALA A 110 15.13 1.49 4.80
N THR A 111 14.09 0.64 4.80
CA THR A 111 14.15 -0.71 5.36
C THR A 111 14.75 -1.74 4.38
N LEU A 112 14.58 -1.54 3.07
CA LEU A 112 15.01 -2.52 2.07
C LEU A 112 16.39 -2.21 1.47
N LEU A 113 16.78 -0.94 1.45
CA LEU A 113 17.97 -0.49 0.74
C LEU A 113 18.57 0.78 1.34
N THR A 114 19.89 0.87 1.24
CA THR A 114 20.64 2.09 1.48
C THR A 114 20.87 2.79 0.13
N VAL A 115 20.43 4.04 0.03
CA VAL A 115 20.66 4.89 -1.16
C VAL A 115 21.84 5.81 -0.90
N THR A 116 22.89 5.67 -1.69
CA THR A 116 24.07 6.55 -1.64
C THR A 116 24.12 7.43 -2.88
N VAL A 117 24.14 8.75 -2.69
CA VAL A 117 24.38 9.71 -3.77
C VAL A 117 25.89 9.90 -3.93
N LEU A 118 26.43 9.36 -5.01
CA LEU A 118 27.83 9.52 -5.38
C LEU A 118 28.11 10.96 -5.87
N PRO A 119 29.35 11.45 -5.74
CA PRO A 119 29.73 12.75 -6.30
C PRO A 119 29.45 12.80 -7.81
N ILE A 120 28.49 13.63 -8.19
CA ILE A 120 28.17 13.93 -9.59
C ILE A 120 28.69 15.33 -9.93
N GLY A 121 29.35 15.44 -11.08
CA GLY A 121 29.89 16.71 -11.57
C GLY A 121 28.82 17.81 -11.60
N LYS A 122 29.20 19.05 -11.29
CA LYS A 122 28.28 20.20 -11.24
C LYS A 122 27.81 20.58 -12.65
N GLY A 123 26.53 20.95 -12.77
CA GLY A 123 25.99 21.64 -13.95
C GLY A 123 25.09 20.77 -14.84
N ARG A 124 24.50 21.44 -15.84
CA ARG A 124 23.64 20.81 -16.85
C ARG A 124 24.49 19.89 -17.71
N ARG A 125 24.03 18.65 -17.90
CA ARG A 125 24.74 17.67 -18.73
C ARG A 125 24.65 18.05 -20.21
N LEU A 126 25.53 17.44 -21.01
CA LEU A 126 25.58 17.65 -22.47
C LEU A 126 24.23 17.32 -23.15
N ASN A 127 23.46 16.39 -22.58
CA ASN A 127 22.12 16.01 -23.06
C ASN A 127 20.99 16.91 -22.53
N GLY A 128 21.31 17.99 -21.82
CA GLY A 128 20.34 18.91 -21.25
C GLY A 128 19.63 18.44 -19.98
N SER A 129 19.88 17.20 -19.52
CA SER A 129 19.34 16.64 -18.27
C SER A 129 20.08 17.18 -17.04
N TYR A 130 19.33 17.30 -15.94
CA TYR A 130 19.86 17.59 -14.61
C TYR A 130 20.04 16.32 -13.76
N PHE A 131 19.33 15.24 -14.07
CA PHE A 131 19.38 14.00 -13.30
C PHE A 131 20.32 12.97 -13.94
N ASP A 132 21.11 12.32 -13.10
CA ASP A 132 21.97 11.20 -13.46
C ASP A 132 21.69 9.97 -12.61
N PRO A 133 21.11 8.92 -13.18
CA PRO A 133 20.93 7.68 -12.44
C PRO A 133 22.26 7.01 -12.07
N THR A 134 23.36 7.26 -12.79
CA THR A 134 24.67 6.64 -12.48
C THR A 134 25.32 7.21 -11.22
N GLY A 135 24.88 8.38 -10.77
CA GLY A 135 25.26 8.96 -9.49
C GLY A 135 24.52 8.36 -8.29
N ILE A 136 23.58 7.43 -8.51
CA ILE A 136 22.83 6.77 -7.44
C ILE A 136 23.37 5.34 -7.29
N HIS A 137 23.95 5.06 -6.14
CA HIS A 137 24.32 3.71 -5.74
C HIS A 137 23.25 3.15 -4.80
N LEU A 138 22.87 1.90 -5.03
CA LEU A 138 21.82 1.21 -4.28
C LEU A 138 22.41 -0.07 -3.71
N ASP A 139 22.47 -0.13 -2.37
CA ASP A 139 22.83 -1.33 -1.63
C ASP A 139 21.58 -1.93 -1.01
N TRP A 140 21.30 -3.20 -1.30
CA TRP A 140 20.14 -3.88 -0.75
C TRP A 140 20.47 -4.48 0.62
N GLU A 141 19.61 -4.24 1.61
CA GLU A 141 19.72 -4.91 2.90
C GLU A 141 19.35 -6.39 2.70
N THR A 142 20.36 -7.25 2.73
CA THR A 142 20.19 -8.70 2.71
C THR A 142 20.16 -9.17 4.16
N HIS A 143 18.97 -9.50 4.65
CA HIS A 143 18.79 -10.17 5.94
C HIS A 143 18.80 -11.69 5.78
#